data_AF-A0A7L2SEL0-F1
#
_entry.id   AF-A0A7L2SEL0-F1
#
_cell.length_a   1.000
_cell.length_b   1.000
_cell.length_c   1.000
_cell.angle_alpha   90.00
_cell.angle_beta   90.00
_cell.angle_gamma   90.00
#
_symmetry.space_group_name_H-M   'P 1'
#
loop_
_entity.id
_entity.type
_entity.pdbx_description
1 polymer ?
#
loop_
_entity_poly.entity_id
_entity_poly.type
_entity_poly.pdbx_seq_one_letter_code
_entity_poly.pdbx_strand_id
1 'polypeptide(L)'
;FQIVIKPSSLSRMKTIFTQEIFTEQVVTAHAVRVPVTGNLSANITGFLPIHCIYQLLKSRSFTKHKVSIKDWIYRQLCETTTPLHPQLLPLIDVYINSILTPASKSNPEATNQPVTEQEILNVFQGLSGGENTRPSQRFSITTQLLVLYYVLSYEEALLANTKILGKCESCSCSGVSCDCPCCPPGLHSALLRLLATNYPHLCIVDDWICEEQITGTDALLRRMLLTNMAKNHSPKQLQEAFSMLPGNHTQLMQILEHLTLLSAGELIPYAEVLTSNMNLLLEAGVPRGILQAVNKLWMVLNTVMPRRLWVMTVNALQPSAKIVRQQKYTQNDLMIDPLIVLRCDQRVHRSPPLMDIILHMLNGYLLASKAYLNAHLKETAEQDIRPSQNNAMGPEAPEVTREELKNALLAAQDSAAVQILLEICLPTEEEKGQSSAAADLLRDVQSPPSPQGAEEEEEEEEESLLCNLREVQCLICCLLHQMYIADPNIVKLVHFQ
;
A
#
# COMPACT_ATOMS: atom_id res chain seq x y z
N PHE A 1 -1.28 -45.27 -22.45
CA PHE A 1 -0.52 -46.12 -23.40
C PHE A 1 0.75 -45.39 -23.83
N GLN A 2 1.93 -45.86 -23.43
CA GLN A 2 3.21 -45.40 -24.00
C GLN A 2 3.61 -46.39 -25.10
N ILE A 3 3.36 -46.03 -26.36
CA ILE A 3 3.78 -46.81 -27.53
C ILE A 3 4.88 -46.00 -28.22
N VAL A 4 6.08 -46.57 -28.34
CA VAL A 4 7.21 -45.93 -29.03
C VAL A 4 7.07 -46.21 -30.53
N ILE A 5 6.69 -45.18 -31.29
CA ILE A 5 6.54 -45.23 -32.76
C ILE A 5 7.84 -44.72 -33.41
N LYS A 6 8.22 -45.27 -34.57
CA LYS A 6 9.43 -44.86 -35.32
C LYS A 6 9.40 -43.34 -35.66
N PRO A 7 10.36 -42.53 -35.16
CA PRO A 7 10.26 -41.06 -35.16
C PRO A 7 10.52 -40.38 -36.51
N SER A 8 11.19 -41.04 -37.47
CA SER A 8 11.68 -40.40 -38.71
C SER A 8 10.65 -40.29 -39.83
N SER A 9 9.74 -41.26 -39.98
CA SER A 9 8.70 -41.20 -41.04
C SER A 9 7.50 -40.33 -40.62
N LEU A 10 7.17 -40.34 -39.32
CA LEU A 10 6.06 -39.57 -38.77
C LEU A 10 6.39 -38.08 -38.68
N SER A 11 7.64 -37.72 -38.40
CA SER A 11 8.09 -36.32 -38.42
C SER A 11 7.98 -35.70 -39.80
N ARG A 12 8.34 -36.42 -40.88
CA ARG A 12 8.22 -35.92 -42.26
C ARG A 12 6.76 -35.70 -42.67
N MET A 13 5.87 -36.63 -42.32
CA MET A 13 4.43 -36.48 -42.58
C MET A 13 3.80 -35.36 -41.73
N LYS A 14 4.24 -35.21 -40.47
CA LYS A 14 3.86 -34.07 -39.61
C LYS A 14 4.31 -32.75 -40.22
N THR A 15 5.53 -32.66 -40.76
CA THR A 15 6.04 -31.45 -41.41
C THR A 15 5.22 -31.09 -42.64
N ILE A 16 4.93 -32.03 -43.53
CA ILE A 16 4.10 -31.81 -44.73
C ILE A 16 2.70 -31.33 -44.32
N PHE A 17 2.06 -31.99 -43.34
CA PHE A 17 0.73 -31.63 -42.87
C PHE A 17 0.67 -30.25 -42.20
N THR A 18 1.69 -29.88 -41.43
CA THR A 18 1.77 -28.61 -40.69
C THR A 18 2.20 -27.45 -41.60
N GLN A 19 2.90 -27.72 -42.71
CA GLN A 19 3.35 -26.67 -43.64
C GLN A 19 2.39 -26.45 -44.81
N GLU A 20 1.70 -27.47 -45.29
CA GLU A 20 0.86 -27.37 -46.50
C GLU A 20 -0.65 -27.28 -46.23
N ILE A 21 -1.15 -27.90 -45.14
CA ILE A 21 -2.61 -28.00 -44.88
C ILE A 21 -3.04 -27.12 -43.70
N PHE A 22 -2.30 -27.15 -42.59
CA PHE A 22 -2.57 -26.35 -41.39
C PHE A 22 -1.48 -25.31 -41.14
N THR A 23 -1.46 -24.25 -41.95
CA THR A 23 -0.49 -23.17 -41.81
C THR A 23 -0.62 -22.46 -40.45
N GLU A 24 0.49 -21.89 -39.96
CA GLU A 24 0.56 -21.13 -38.69
C GLU A 24 -0.52 -20.03 -38.63
N GLN A 25 -0.83 -19.41 -39.78
CA GLN A 25 -1.87 -18.38 -39.92
C GLN A 25 -3.29 -18.92 -39.68
N VAL A 26 -3.63 -20.10 -40.22
CA VAL A 26 -4.97 -20.69 -40.03
C VAL A 26 -5.14 -21.16 -38.59
N VAL A 27 -4.09 -21.76 -38.01
CA VAL A 27 -4.11 -22.22 -36.61
C VAL A 27 -4.25 -21.04 -35.65
N THR A 28 -3.51 -19.96 -35.85
CA THR A 28 -3.64 -18.74 -35.01
C THR A 28 -5.01 -18.08 -35.13
N ALA A 29 -5.57 -17.98 -36.34
CA ALA A 29 -6.91 -17.42 -36.54
C ALA A 29 -8.02 -18.28 -35.92
N HIS A 30 -7.84 -19.60 -35.87
CA HIS A 30 -8.78 -20.50 -35.22
C HIS A 30 -8.66 -20.46 -33.69
N ALA A 31 -7.45 -20.30 -33.17
CA ALA A 31 -7.16 -20.29 -31.73
C ALA A 31 -7.97 -19.22 -30.94
N VAL A 32 -8.20 -18.04 -31.51
CA VAL A 32 -9.01 -16.98 -30.86
C VAL A 32 -10.50 -17.33 -30.77
N ARG A 33 -10.99 -18.17 -31.69
CA ARG A 33 -12.40 -18.58 -31.74
C ARG A 33 -12.71 -19.74 -30.80
N VAL A 34 -11.69 -20.38 -30.24
CA VAL A 34 -11.86 -21.47 -29.28
C VAL A 34 -12.51 -20.90 -28.02
N PRO A 35 -13.62 -21.47 -27.54
CA PRO A 35 -14.25 -21.00 -26.30
C PRO A 35 -13.29 -21.16 -25.13
N VAL A 36 -13.41 -20.24 -24.17
CA VAL A 36 -12.69 -20.34 -22.90
C VAL A 36 -13.14 -21.57 -22.13
N THR A 37 -12.25 -22.09 -21.29
CA THR A 37 -12.57 -23.22 -20.42
C THR A 37 -13.21 -22.70 -19.15
N GLY A 38 -14.51 -22.97 -18.99
CA GLY A 38 -15.26 -22.68 -17.77
C GLY A 38 -14.74 -23.46 -16.57
N ASN A 39 -14.67 -22.80 -15.42
CA ASN A 39 -14.17 -23.34 -14.15
C ASN A 39 -12.81 -24.03 -14.28
N LEU A 40 -11.87 -23.35 -14.96
CA LEU A 40 -10.54 -23.89 -15.18
C LEU A 40 -9.86 -24.17 -13.84
N SER A 41 -9.54 -25.44 -13.59
CA SER A 41 -8.84 -25.90 -12.40
C SER A 41 -7.77 -26.93 -12.77
N ALA A 42 -6.80 -27.15 -11.88
CA ALA A 42 -5.73 -28.14 -12.05
C ALA A 42 -6.24 -29.60 -12.11
N ASN A 43 -7.50 -29.83 -11.73
CA ASN A 43 -8.11 -31.16 -11.71
C ASN A 43 -8.60 -31.60 -13.10
N ILE A 44 -8.71 -30.68 -14.06
CA ILE A 44 -9.16 -31.00 -15.41
C ILE A 44 -8.01 -31.67 -16.17
N THR A 45 -8.22 -32.92 -16.57
CA THR A 45 -7.23 -33.68 -17.33
C THR A 45 -7.44 -33.49 -18.83
N GLY A 46 -6.33 -33.42 -19.59
CA GLY A 46 -6.34 -33.31 -21.04
C GLY A 46 -5.62 -32.06 -21.58
N PHE A 47 -5.50 -31.97 -22.90
CA PHE A 47 -4.92 -30.80 -23.55
C PHE A 47 -5.96 -29.70 -23.67
N LEU A 48 -5.98 -28.82 -22.66
CA LEU A 48 -6.86 -27.66 -22.63
C LEU A 48 -6.40 -26.55 -23.61
N PRO A 49 -7.32 -25.70 -24.09
CA PRO A 49 -7.01 -24.53 -24.91
C PRO A 49 -5.87 -23.66 -24.39
N ILE A 50 -5.72 -23.55 -23.06
CA ILE A 50 -4.64 -22.81 -22.40
C ILE A 50 -3.24 -23.25 -22.86
N HIS A 51 -3.02 -24.54 -23.12
CA HIS A 51 -1.74 -25.07 -23.58
C HIS A 51 -1.43 -24.64 -25.01
N CYS A 52 -2.45 -24.64 -25.87
CA CYS A 52 -2.33 -24.19 -27.25
C CYS A 52 -2.06 -22.69 -27.30
N ILE A 53 -2.81 -21.88 -26.54
CA ILE A 53 -2.61 -20.43 -26.48
C ILE A 53 -1.24 -20.08 -25.92
N TYR A 54 -0.80 -20.75 -24.84
CA TYR A 54 0.55 -20.56 -24.31
C TYR A 54 1.64 -20.85 -25.35
N GLN A 55 1.53 -21.97 -26.07
CA GLN A 55 2.52 -22.34 -27.07
C GLN A 55 2.54 -21.35 -28.25
N LEU A 56 1.37 -20.88 -28.70
CA LEU A 56 1.24 -19.90 -29.79
C LEU A 56 1.75 -18.50 -29.40
N LEU A 57 1.55 -18.10 -28.15
CA LEU A 57 2.14 -16.88 -27.59
C LEU A 57 3.66 -17.00 -27.48
N LYS A 58 4.16 -18.15 -27.03
CA LYS A 58 5.60 -18.43 -26.94
C LYS A 58 6.29 -18.41 -28.31
N SER A 59 5.63 -18.88 -29.37
CA SER A 59 6.14 -18.82 -30.75
C SER A 59 5.95 -17.46 -31.44
N ARG A 60 5.38 -16.46 -30.74
CA ARG A 60 5.03 -15.12 -31.25
C ARG A 60 4.10 -15.14 -32.47
N SER A 61 3.31 -16.19 -32.64
CA SER A 61 2.50 -16.40 -33.83
C SER A 61 1.36 -15.37 -33.94
N PHE A 62 0.79 -14.94 -32.81
CA PHE A 62 -0.24 -13.90 -32.74
C PHE A 62 0.27 -12.54 -33.26
N THR A 63 1.49 -12.16 -32.90
CA THR A 63 2.10 -10.90 -33.35
C THR A 63 2.48 -10.96 -34.83
N LYS A 64 2.98 -12.11 -35.32
CA LYS A 64 3.31 -12.31 -36.74
C LYS A 64 2.07 -12.17 -37.64
N HIS A 65 0.93 -12.69 -37.20
CA HIS A 65 -0.30 -12.72 -38.00
C HIS A 65 -1.31 -11.62 -37.64
N LYS A 66 -0.93 -10.64 -36.80
CA LYS A 66 -1.76 -9.51 -36.36
C LYS A 66 -3.13 -9.92 -35.80
N VAL A 67 -3.15 -10.93 -34.93
CA VAL A 67 -4.36 -11.42 -34.26
C VAL A 67 -4.31 -11.05 -32.77
N SER A 68 -5.30 -10.31 -32.27
CA SER A 68 -5.42 -9.93 -30.85
C SER A 68 -6.01 -11.06 -30.00
N ILE A 69 -5.33 -11.44 -28.91
CA ILE A 69 -5.78 -12.49 -27.97
C ILE A 69 -6.35 -11.94 -26.65
N LYS A 70 -6.31 -10.61 -26.45
CA LYS A 70 -6.69 -9.93 -25.21
C LYS A 70 -8.01 -10.44 -24.60
N ASP A 71 -9.10 -10.41 -25.37
CA ASP A 71 -10.43 -10.76 -24.86
C ASP A 71 -10.52 -12.22 -24.40
N TRP A 72 -9.79 -13.11 -25.08
CA TRP A 72 -9.75 -14.51 -24.70
C TRP A 72 -9.03 -14.70 -23.37
N ILE A 73 -7.89 -14.03 -23.18
CA ILE A 73 -7.13 -14.06 -21.91
C ILE A 73 -7.99 -13.50 -20.78
N TYR A 74 -8.61 -12.33 -20.98
CA TYR A 74 -9.47 -11.71 -19.97
C TYR A 74 -10.62 -12.64 -19.55
N ARG A 75 -11.37 -13.17 -20.53
CA ARG A 75 -12.45 -14.13 -20.24
C ARG A 75 -11.94 -15.40 -19.56
N GLN A 76 -10.77 -15.91 -19.96
CA GLN A 76 -10.20 -17.11 -19.36
C GLN A 76 -9.80 -16.88 -17.90
N LEU A 77 -9.27 -15.71 -17.54
CA LEU A 77 -8.95 -15.32 -16.16
C LEU A 77 -10.21 -15.18 -15.30
N CYS A 78 -11.30 -14.66 -15.87
CA CYS A 78 -12.61 -14.55 -15.19
C CYS A 78 -13.24 -15.92 -14.88
N GLU A 79 -12.95 -16.96 -15.67
CA GLU A 79 -13.53 -18.30 -15.51
C GLU A 79 -12.61 -19.29 -14.77
N THR A 80 -11.50 -18.84 -14.18
CA THR A 80 -10.62 -19.71 -13.38
C THR A 80 -11.15 -19.94 -11.97
N THR A 81 -10.94 -21.15 -11.45
CA THR A 81 -11.29 -21.54 -10.08
C THR A 81 -10.13 -22.25 -9.40
N THR A 82 -10.18 -22.38 -8.07
CA THR A 82 -9.21 -23.19 -7.32
C THR A 82 -9.47 -24.69 -7.53
N PRO A 83 -8.42 -25.54 -7.56
CA PRO A 83 -6.98 -25.24 -7.54
C PRO A 83 -6.48 -24.63 -8.87
N LEU A 84 -5.52 -23.68 -8.79
CA LEU A 84 -4.98 -22.97 -9.97
C LEU A 84 -4.26 -23.91 -10.92
N HIS A 85 -4.56 -23.78 -12.22
CA HIS A 85 -3.89 -24.53 -13.28
C HIS A 85 -2.43 -24.05 -13.45
N PRO A 86 -1.43 -24.96 -13.52
CA PRO A 86 0.00 -24.61 -13.50
C PRO A 86 0.45 -23.74 -14.69
N GLN A 87 -0.26 -23.82 -15.81
CA GLN A 87 0.05 -23.04 -17.02
C GLN A 87 -0.45 -21.58 -16.98
N LEU A 88 -1.22 -21.17 -15.96
CA LEU A 88 -1.80 -19.82 -15.89
C LEU A 88 -0.75 -18.72 -15.68
N LEU A 89 0.16 -18.86 -14.71
CA LEU A 89 1.18 -17.83 -14.45
C LEU A 89 2.15 -17.67 -15.64
N PRO A 90 2.71 -18.76 -16.22
CA PRO A 90 3.57 -18.61 -17.41
C PRO A 90 2.82 -18.07 -18.62
N LEU A 91 1.51 -18.30 -18.74
CA LEU A 91 0.70 -17.70 -19.79
C LEU A 91 0.62 -16.17 -19.64
N ILE A 92 0.38 -15.69 -18.42
CA ILE A 92 0.36 -14.25 -18.10
C ILE A 92 1.72 -13.62 -18.42
N ASP A 93 2.83 -14.25 -18.01
CA ASP A 93 4.18 -13.74 -18.23
C ASP A 93 4.51 -13.62 -19.73
N VAL A 94 4.19 -14.64 -20.52
CA VAL A 94 4.42 -14.61 -21.97
C VAL A 94 3.49 -13.59 -22.65
N TYR A 95 2.27 -13.41 -22.14
CA TYR A 95 1.35 -12.38 -22.64
C TYR A 95 1.90 -10.97 -22.40
N ILE A 96 2.38 -10.67 -21.18
CA ILE A 96 3.01 -9.38 -20.84
C ILE A 96 4.22 -9.12 -21.74
N ASN A 97 5.11 -10.11 -21.90
CA ASN A 97 6.26 -9.99 -22.79
C ASN A 97 5.87 -9.76 -24.26
N SER A 98 4.74 -10.32 -24.71
CA SER A 98 4.21 -10.09 -26.05
C SER A 98 3.64 -8.68 -26.26
N ILE A 99 3.23 -7.98 -25.21
CA ILE A 99 2.80 -6.57 -25.29
C ILE A 99 4.03 -5.68 -25.41
N LEU A 100 5.04 -5.91 -24.56
CA LEU A 100 6.21 -5.03 -24.44
C LEU A 100 7.27 -5.23 -25.53
N THR A 101 7.40 -6.44 -26.09
CA THR A 101 8.41 -6.72 -27.13
C THR A 101 7.79 -6.70 -28.53
N PRO A 102 8.10 -5.70 -29.40
CA PRO A 102 7.62 -5.70 -30.77
C PRO A 102 8.22 -6.87 -31.57
N ALA A 103 7.44 -7.44 -32.49
CA ALA A 103 7.90 -8.54 -33.33
C ALA A 103 8.94 -8.15 -34.39
N SER A 104 9.02 -6.86 -34.76
CA SER A 104 9.99 -6.35 -35.73
C SER A 104 10.22 -4.84 -35.57
N LYS A 105 11.43 -4.35 -35.88
CA LYS A 105 11.80 -2.93 -35.92
C LYS A 105 11.00 -2.09 -36.93
N SER A 106 10.26 -2.74 -37.82
CA SER A 106 9.52 -2.10 -38.92
C SER A 106 8.03 -1.83 -38.63
N ASN A 107 7.43 -2.43 -37.59
CA ASN A 107 6.05 -2.18 -37.17
C ASN A 107 6.00 -2.08 -35.63
N PRO A 108 5.97 -0.86 -35.07
CA PRO A 108 5.97 -0.66 -33.61
C PRO A 108 4.61 -0.90 -32.94
N GLU A 109 3.53 -1.11 -33.71
CA GLU A 109 2.23 -1.40 -33.12
C GLU A 109 2.19 -2.82 -32.55
N ALA A 110 2.20 -2.91 -31.22
CA ALA A 110 1.87 -4.15 -30.52
C ALA A 110 0.45 -4.57 -30.90
N THR A 111 0.31 -5.76 -31.48
CA THR A 111 -1.00 -6.34 -31.83
C THR A 111 -1.85 -6.65 -30.59
N ASN A 112 -1.18 -6.98 -29.48
CA ASN A 112 -1.82 -7.24 -28.21
C ASN A 112 -1.83 -5.95 -27.39
N GLN A 113 -3.01 -5.58 -26.90
CA GLN A 113 -3.20 -4.41 -26.05
C GLN A 113 -3.26 -4.84 -24.58
N PRO A 114 -2.81 -3.99 -23.64
CA PRO A 114 -3.04 -4.24 -22.24
C PRO A 114 -4.55 -4.32 -21.93
N VAL A 115 -4.89 -5.05 -20.88
CA VAL A 115 -6.24 -5.01 -20.30
C VAL A 115 -6.52 -3.56 -19.87
N THR A 116 -7.71 -3.05 -20.19
CA THR A 116 -8.06 -1.65 -19.90
C THR A 116 -8.28 -1.45 -18.41
N GLU A 117 -8.06 -0.22 -17.92
CA GLU A 117 -8.31 0.14 -16.53
C GLU A 117 -9.76 -0.14 -16.11
N GLN A 118 -10.73 0.12 -17.00
CA GLN A 118 -12.15 -0.15 -16.73
C GLN A 118 -12.43 -1.65 -16.55
N GLU A 119 -11.81 -2.52 -17.35
CA GLU A 119 -11.92 -3.98 -17.21
C GLU A 119 -11.31 -4.49 -15.89
N ILE A 120 -10.21 -3.87 -15.44
CA ILE A 120 -9.57 -4.15 -14.16
C ILE A 120 -10.47 -3.69 -13.01
N LEU A 121 -10.97 -2.44 -13.05
CA LEU A 121 -11.85 -1.88 -12.05
C LEU A 121 -13.16 -2.69 -11.91
N ASN A 122 -13.71 -3.19 -13.02
CA ASN A 122 -14.90 -4.05 -12.99
C ASN A 122 -14.67 -5.36 -12.21
N VAL A 123 -13.44 -5.90 -12.19
CA VAL A 123 -13.08 -7.10 -11.41
C VAL A 123 -13.04 -6.81 -9.91
N PHE A 124 -12.63 -5.59 -9.52
CA PHE A 124 -12.48 -5.16 -8.14
C PHE A 124 -13.67 -4.38 -7.56
N GLN A 125 -14.67 -4.01 -8.37
CA GLN A 125 -15.87 -3.28 -7.92
C GLN A 125 -16.67 -3.99 -6.80
N GLY A 126 -16.44 -5.28 -6.56
CA GLY A 126 -17.04 -6.00 -5.43
C GLY A 126 -16.42 -5.71 -4.05
N LEU A 127 -15.27 -5.03 -3.98
CA LEU A 127 -14.56 -4.71 -2.73
C LEU A 127 -14.85 -3.29 -2.20
N SER A 128 -15.32 -2.38 -3.06
CA SER A 128 -15.71 -1.02 -2.66
C SER A 128 -17.16 -1.04 -2.19
N GLY A 129 -17.39 -0.90 -0.89
CA GLY A 129 -18.71 -0.89 -0.25
C GLY A 129 -19.58 0.32 -0.61
N GLY A 130 -19.89 0.52 -1.89
CA GLY A 130 -20.88 1.46 -2.37
C GLY A 130 -22.25 0.80 -2.47
N GLU A 131 -23.17 1.12 -1.57
CA GLU A 131 -24.59 0.87 -1.78
C GLU A 131 -25.02 1.54 -3.09
N ASN A 132 -25.70 0.80 -3.97
CA ASN A 132 -26.43 1.26 -5.16
C ASN A 132 -25.69 1.28 -6.52
N THR A 133 -25.28 0.13 -7.06
CA THR A 133 -25.29 -0.08 -8.52
C THR A 133 -25.29 -1.56 -8.92
N ARG A 134 -26.49 -2.14 -9.12
CA ARG A 134 -26.79 -3.42 -9.83
C ARG A 134 -26.04 -4.69 -9.34
N PRO A 135 -26.60 -5.91 -9.48
CA PRO A 135 -25.84 -7.13 -9.26
C PRO A 135 -24.90 -7.37 -10.45
N SER A 136 -23.86 -6.54 -10.61
CA SER A 136 -22.76 -6.85 -11.52
C SER A 136 -22.05 -8.10 -11.01
N GLN A 137 -21.77 -9.05 -11.91
CA GLN A 137 -21.11 -10.33 -11.64
C GLN A 137 -20.01 -10.18 -10.58
N ARG A 138 -20.21 -10.78 -9.40
CA ARG A 138 -19.15 -10.89 -8.41
C ARG A 138 -18.09 -11.85 -8.94
N PHE A 139 -16.95 -11.32 -9.34
CA PHE A 139 -15.78 -12.13 -9.70
C PHE A 139 -15.22 -12.81 -8.45
N SER A 140 -14.65 -14.00 -8.63
CA SER A 140 -14.06 -14.76 -7.54
C SER A 140 -12.79 -14.06 -7.01
N ILE A 141 -12.42 -14.35 -5.76
CA ILE A 141 -11.15 -13.88 -5.16
C ILE A 141 -9.96 -14.37 -6.00
N THR A 142 -10.06 -15.56 -6.60
CA THR A 142 -9.02 -16.11 -7.48
C THR A 142 -8.81 -15.25 -8.71
N THR A 143 -9.88 -14.79 -9.35
CA THR A 143 -9.80 -13.86 -10.48
C THR A 143 -9.20 -12.53 -10.07
N GLN A 144 -9.60 -11.97 -8.92
CA GLN A 144 -9.04 -10.72 -8.39
C GLN A 144 -7.53 -10.82 -8.17
N LEU A 145 -7.05 -11.92 -7.57
CA LEU A 145 -5.62 -12.14 -7.33
C LEU A 145 -4.83 -12.35 -8.63
N LEU A 146 -5.41 -13.01 -9.64
CA LEU A 146 -4.76 -13.20 -10.94
C LEU A 146 -4.65 -11.88 -11.71
N VAL A 147 -5.67 -11.03 -11.64
CA VAL A 147 -5.63 -9.70 -12.24
C VAL A 147 -4.61 -8.81 -11.50
N LEU A 148 -4.55 -8.90 -10.16
CA LEU A 148 -3.52 -8.22 -9.38
C LEU A 148 -2.10 -8.67 -9.79
N TYR A 149 -1.89 -9.99 -9.93
CA TYR A 149 -0.62 -10.53 -10.42
C TYR A 149 -0.26 -10.04 -11.82
N TYR A 150 -1.25 -9.95 -12.72
CA TYR A 150 -1.05 -9.37 -14.05
C TYR A 150 -0.61 -7.91 -13.98
N VAL A 151 -1.28 -7.07 -13.17
CA VAL A 151 -0.93 -5.65 -13.03
C VAL A 151 0.47 -5.49 -12.48
N LEU A 152 0.79 -6.16 -11.37
CA LEU A 152 2.11 -6.05 -10.73
C LEU A 152 3.25 -6.57 -11.63
N SER A 153 3.01 -7.69 -12.33
CA SER A 153 3.98 -8.22 -13.29
C SER A 153 4.14 -7.31 -14.51
N TYR A 154 3.07 -6.63 -14.94
CA TYR A 154 3.11 -5.67 -16.04
C TYR A 154 3.92 -4.42 -15.65
N GLU A 155 3.75 -3.91 -14.43
CA GLU A 155 4.57 -2.82 -13.88
C GLU A 155 6.06 -3.19 -13.80
N GLU A 156 6.39 -4.36 -13.25
CA GLU A 156 7.77 -4.86 -13.17
C GLU A 156 8.40 -4.98 -14.58
N ALA A 157 7.64 -5.54 -15.53
CA ALA A 157 8.11 -5.71 -16.90
C ALA A 157 8.24 -4.38 -17.67
N LEU A 158 7.41 -3.38 -17.36
CA LEU A 158 7.52 -2.03 -17.92
C LEU A 158 8.82 -1.36 -17.45
N LEU A 159 9.10 -1.41 -16.14
CA LEU A 159 10.33 -0.89 -15.55
C LEU A 159 11.58 -1.63 -16.06
N ALA A 160 11.47 -2.91 -16.43
CA ALA A 160 12.58 -3.70 -16.98
C ALA A 160 12.82 -3.45 -18.49
N ASN A 161 11.79 -3.08 -19.25
CA ASN A 161 11.83 -2.92 -20.71
C ASN A 161 11.69 -1.46 -21.19
N THR A 162 12.04 -0.49 -20.33
CA THR A 162 12.02 0.97 -20.60
C THR A 162 12.61 1.37 -21.96
N LYS A 163 13.54 0.57 -22.51
CA LYS A 163 14.20 0.77 -23.81
C LYS A 163 13.26 0.89 -25.02
N ILE A 164 11.98 0.53 -24.90
CA ILE A 164 11.08 0.31 -26.06
C ILE A 164 9.79 1.15 -26.03
N LEU A 165 9.32 1.64 -24.88
CA LEU A 165 8.03 2.34 -24.80
C LEU A 165 8.16 3.78 -24.27
N GLY A 166 8.00 4.75 -25.18
CA GLY A 166 7.60 6.10 -24.82
C GLY A 166 6.08 6.15 -24.59
N LYS A 167 5.67 6.62 -23.40
CA LYS A 167 4.28 6.84 -22.96
C LYS A 167 3.39 5.60 -22.92
N CYS A 168 3.44 4.86 -21.82
CA CYS A 168 2.27 4.12 -21.33
C CYS A 168 2.01 4.59 -19.90
N GLU A 169 0.85 5.20 -19.65
CA GLU A 169 0.45 5.71 -18.35
C GLU A 169 0.40 4.56 -17.32
N SER A 170 1.04 4.77 -16.18
CA SER A 170 1.12 3.83 -15.06
C SER A 170 -0.26 3.65 -14.42
N CYS A 171 -0.82 2.43 -14.51
CA CYS A 171 -2.10 2.09 -13.89
C CYS A 171 -1.93 1.93 -12.38
N SER A 172 -2.28 2.96 -11.61
CA SER A 172 -2.17 2.98 -10.15
C SER A 172 -3.19 2.07 -9.45
N CYS A 173 -2.89 0.78 -9.28
CA CYS A 173 -3.72 -0.11 -8.45
C CYS A 173 -3.37 0.05 -6.96
N SER A 174 -4.18 0.82 -6.24
CA SER A 174 -3.88 1.28 -4.87
C SER A 174 -4.75 0.68 -3.76
N GLY A 175 -5.14 -0.60 -3.82
CA GLY A 175 -6.09 -1.10 -2.81
C GLY A 175 -6.33 -2.59 -2.71
N VAL A 176 -5.29 -3.42 -2.59
CA VAL A 176 -5.49 -4.84 -2.23
C VAL A 176 -4.52 -5.23 -1.12
N SER A 177 -5.03 -5.27 0.12
CA SER A 177 -4.45 -6.11 1.17
C SER A 177 -4.79 -7.56 0.85
N CYS A 178 -3.77 -8.43 0.92
CA CYS A 178 -3.84 -9.82 0.50
C CYS A 178 -3.81 -10.79 1.70
N ASP A 179 -4.68 -10.60 2.69
CA ASP A 179 -4.97 -11.66 3.66
C ASP A 179 -6.16 -12.49 3.24
N CYS A 180 -5.91 -13.43 2.33
CA CYS A 180 -6.86 -14.50 2.05
C CYS A 180 -6.19 -15.88 2.25
N PRO A 181 -6.62 -16.67 3.26
CA PRO A 181 -6.07 -18.00 3.54
C PRO A 181 -6.38 -19.06 2.46
N CYS A 182 -6.92 -18.66 1.30
CA CYS A 182 -7.24 -19.53 0.16
C CYS A 182 -6.34 -19.32 -1.07
N CYS A 183 -5.31 -18.46 -0.99
CA CYS A 183 -4.37 -18.24 -2.07
C CYS A 183 -3.51 -19.50 -2.32
N PRO A 184 -3.46 -20.05 -3.54
CA PRO A 184 -2.60 -21.19 -3.83
C PRO A 184 -1.12 -20.77 -3.70
N PRO A 185 -0.25 -21.65 -3.16
CA PRO A 185 1.10 -21.30 -2.71
C PRO A 185 1.98 -20.67 -3.79
N GLY A 186 1.81 -21.07 -5.06
CA GLY A 186 2.58 -20.50 -6.18
C GLY A 186 2.18 -19.07 -6.57
N LEU A 187 0.90 -18.72 -6.47
CA LEU A 187 0.43 -17.35 -6.74
C LEU A 187 0.79 -16.42 -5.58
N HIS A 188 0.62 -16.90 -4.34
CA HIS A 188 0.96 -16.14 -3.14
C HIS A 188 2.44 -15.77 -3.11
N SER A 189 3.35 -16.72 -3.36
CA SER A 189 4.80 -16.44 -3.36
C SER A 189 5.19 -15.41 -4.44
N ALA A 190 4.60 -15.51 -5.64
CA ALA A 190 4.88 -14.56 -6.71
C ALA A 190 4.35 -13.15 -6.40
N LEU A 191 3.13 -13.05 -5.84
CA LEU A 191 2.55 -11.79 -5.40
C LEU A 191 3.34 -11.16 -4.26
N LEU A 192 3.75 -11.94 -3.26
CA LEU A 192 4.54 -11.45 -2.13
C LEU A 192 5.89 -10.91 -2.59
N ARG A 193 6.55 -11.60 -3.53
CA ARG A 193 7.79 -11.12 -4.16
C ARG A 193 7.57 -9.77 -4.82
N LEU A 194 6.53 -9.63 -5.64
CA LEU A 194 6.21 -8.39 -6.36
C LEU A 194 5.84 -7.24 -5.41
N LEU A 195 5.11 -7.55 -4.33
CA LEU A 195 4.76 -6.58 -3.31
C LEU A 195 6.01 -6.06 -2.58
N ALA A 196 6.89 -6.97 -2.15
CA ALA A 196 8.12 -6.62 -1.45
C ALA A 196 9.08 -5.79 -2.32
N THR A 197 9.10 -6.01 -3.65
CA THR A 197 9.96 -5.24 -4.56
C THR A 197 9.37 -3.90 -4.94
N ASN A 198 8.07 -3.81 -5.20
CA ASN A 198 7.44 -2.61 -5.77
C ASN A 198 6.85 -1.68 -4.68
N TYR A 199 6.39 -2.25 -3.55
CA TYR A 199 5.68 -1.54 -2.49
C TYR A 199 6.28 -1.88 -1.10
N PRO A 200 7.56 -1.57 -0.83
CA PRO A 200 8.22 -1.90 0.44
C PRO A 200 7.55 -1.24 1.65
N HIS A 201 6.88 -0.10 1.45
CA HIS A 201 6.11 0.61 2.47
C HIS A 201 4.87 -0.15 2.96
N LEU A 202 4.42 -1.19 2.26
CA LEU A 202 3.33 -2.08 2.69
C LEU A 202 3.84 -3.35 3.37
N CYS A 203 5.16 -3.55 3.42
CA CYS A 203 5.80 -4.72 4.00
C CYS A 203 6.50 -4.41 5.33
N ILE A 204 6.10 -3.33 6.01
CA ILE A 204 6.60 -2.95 7.33
C ILE A 204 6.14 -4.01 8.33
N VAL A 205 7.06 -4.62 9.06
CA VAL A 205 6.75 -5.76 9.95
C VAL A 205 5.77 -5.35 11.05
N ASP A 206 5.97 -4.18 11.64
CA ASP A 206 5.15 -3.68 12.75
C ASP A 206 3.68 -3.47 12.37
N ASP A 207 3.38 -3.25 11.08
CA ASP A 207 2.03 -2.97 10.61
C ASP A 207 1.09 -4.19 10.65
N TRP A 208 1.62 -5.42 10.57
CA TRP A 208 0.79 -6.65 10.48
C TRP A 208 1.16 -7.73 11.49
N ILE A 209 2.30 -7.62 12.19
CA ILE A 209 2.67 -8.56 13.26
C ILE A 209 1.63 -8.61 14.40
N CYS A 210 0.86 -7.53 14.59
CA CYS A 210 -0.19 -7.42 15.59
C CYS A 210 -1.35 -8.41 15.38
N GLU A 211 -1.48 -9.05 14.21
CA GLU A 211 -2.49 -10.09 13.96
C GLU A 211 -2.09 -11.48 14.50
N GLU A 212 -0.84 -11.66 14.93
CA GLU A 212 -0.39 -12.94 15.47
C GLU A 212 -1.11 -13.29 16.79
N GLN A 213 -1.59 -14.54 16.88
CA GLN A 213 -2.32 -15.01 18.05
C GLN A 213 -1.37 -15.22 19.23
N ILE A 214 -1.35 -14.27 20.18
CA ILE A 214 -0.51 -14.38 21.38
C ILE A 214 -1.10 -15.39 22.38
N THR A 215 -2.40 -15.29 22.68
CA THR A 215 -3.07 -16.15 23.68
C THR A 215 -4.46 -16.64 23.27
N GLY A 216 -4.97 -16.22 22.10
CA GLY A 216 -6.30 -16.60 21.59
C GLY A 216 -7.50 -15.94 22.30
N THR A 217 -7.25 -15.00 23.22
CA THR A 217 -8.27 -14.27 23.98
C THR A 217 -9.19 -13.42 23.11
N ASP A 218 -8.68 -12.73 22.09
CA ASP A 218 -9.50 -11.87 21.24
C ASP A 218 -10.56 -12.66 20.45
N ALA A 219 -10.18 -13.83 19.93
CA ALA A 219 -11.13 -14.72 19.25
C ALA A 219 -12.21 -15.26 20.21
N LEU A 220 -11.84 -15.51 21.48
CA LEU A 220 -12.78 -15.91 22.52
C LEU A 220 -13.75 -14.78 22.88
N LEU A 221 -13.23 -13.57 23.12
CA LEU A 221 -14.04 -12.38 23.44
C LEU A 221 -14.99 -12.05 22.30
N ARG A 222 -14.51 -12.10 21.06
CA ARG A 222 -15.34 -11.97 19.86
C ARG A 222 -16.52 -12.95 19.90
N ARG A 223 -16.26 -14.24 20.17
CA ARG A 223 -17.30 -15.27 20.20
C ARG A 223 -18.27 -15.12 21.38
N MET A 224 -17.80 -14.63 22.52
CA MET A 224 -18.62 -14.45 23.72
C MET A 224 -19.48 -13.18 23.69
N LEU A 225 -18.95 -12.09 23.12
CA LEU A 225 -19.58 -10.76 23.17
C LEU A 225 -20.33 -10.42 21.87
N LEU A 226 -19.87 -10.88 20.70
CA LEU A 226 -20.58 -10.74 19.42
C LEU A 226 -21.56 -11.90 19.19
N THR A 227 -22.55 -12.02 20.07
CA THR A 227 -23.67 -12.96 19.85
C THR A 227 -24.69 -12.35 18.89
N ASN A 228 -25.59 -13.16 18.32
CA ASN A 228 -26.70 -12.66 17.48
C ASN A 228 -27.63 -11.66 18.20
N MET A 229 -27.52 -11.54 19.52
CA MET A 229 -28.26 -10.60 20.36
C MET A 229 -27.49 -9.29 20.60
N ALA A 230 -26.23 -9.19 20.15
CA ALA A 230 -25.45 -7.97 20.24
C ALA A 230 -26.07 -6.89 19.33
N LYS A 231 -26.04 -5.64 19.80
CA LYS A 231 -26.51 -4.51 19.01
C LYS A 231 -25.55 -4.31 17.83
N ASN A 232 -26.05 -4.51 16.62
CA ASN A 232 -25.33 -4.11 15.42
C ASN A 232 -25.37 -2.58 15.34
N HIS A 233 -24.19 -1.97 15.45
CA HIS A 233 -24.06 -0.54 15.23
C HIS A 233 -23.97 -0.26 13.73
N SER A 234 -24.54 0.83 13.26
CA SER A 234 -24.37 1.27 11.87
C SER A 234 -23.38 2.43 11.79
N PRO A 235 -22.72 2.67 10.64
CA PRO A 235 -21.82 3.83 10.48
C PRO A 235 -22.52 5.17 10.78
N LYS A 236 -23.82 5.27 10.49
CA LYS A 236 -24.63 6.45 10.79
C LYS A 236 -24.77 6.70 12.29
N GLN A 237 -24.99 5.63 13.08
CA GLN A 237 -25.05 5.74 14.54
C GLN A 237 -23.70 6.16 15.14
N LEU A 238 -22.59 5.69 14.56
CA LEU A 238 -21.26 6.13 14.97
C LEU A 238 -21.06 7.63 14.66
N GLN A 239 -21.49 8.10 13.48
CA GLN A 239 -21.42 9.51 13.11
C GLN A 239 -22.27 10.39 14.06
N GLU A 240 -23.47 9.95 14.39
CA GLU A 240 -24.34 10.62 15.38
C GLU A 240 -23.67 10.68 16.76
N ALA A 241 -23.02 9.60 17.20
CA ALA A 241 -22.30 9.57 18.47
C ALA A 241 -21.11 10.54 18.49
N PHE A 242 -20.35 10.66 17.38
CA PHE A 242 -19.29 11.67 17.25
C PHE A 242 -19.82 13.10 17.29
N SER A 243 -20.99 13.37 16.70
CA SER A 243 -21.60 14.71 16.72
C SER A 243 -22.07 15.18 18.09
N MET A 244 -22.19 14.26 19.06
CA MET A 244 -22.57 14.55 20.45
C MET A 244 -21.38 14.85 21.36
N LEU A 245 -20.14 14.79 20.86
CA LEU A 245 -18.95 15.29 21.57
C LEU A 245 -18.97 16.84 21.61
N PRO A 246 -18.54 17.48 22.71
CA PRO A 246 -17.93 16.92 23.93
C PRO A 246 -18.92 16.54 25.06
N GLY A 247 -20.23 16.48 24.78
CA GLY A 247 -21.27 16.32 25.81
C GLY A 247 -21.50 14.89 26.32
N ASN A 248 -21.37 13.86 25.47
CA ASN A 248 -21.64 12.46 25.86
C ASN A 248 -20.56 11.49 25.35
N HIS A 249 -19.72 11.01 26.26
CA HIS A 249 -18.62 10.07 25.97
C HIS A 249 -19.04 8.60 26.10
N THR A 250 -20.07 8.29 26.88
CA THR A 250 -20.44 6.91 27.23
C THR A 250 -20.98 6.14 26.03
N GLN A 251 -21.84 6.77 25.23
CA GLN A 251 -22.40 6.12 24.04
C GLN A 251 -21.31 5.84 23.00
N LEU A 252 -20.39 6.79 22.79
CA LEU A 252 -19.30 6.63 21.86
C LEU A 252 -18.35 5.50 22.30
N MET A 253 -17.97 5.46 23.58
CA MET A 253 -17.10 4.40 24.11
C MET A 253 -17.72 3.00 23.94
N GLN A 254 -19.02 2.83 24.23
CA GLN A 254 -19.71 1.54 24.04
C GLN A 254 -19.68 1.05 22.59
N ILE A 255 -19.87 1.98 21.64
CA ILE A 255 -19.79 1.65 20.21
C ILE A 255 -18.35 1.28 19.84
N LEU A 256 -17.36 2.06 20.27
CA LEU A 256 -15.95 1.81 19.96
C LEU A 256 -15.46 0.47 20.53
N GLU A 257 -15.80 0.16 21.79
CA GLU A 257 -15.48 -1.13 22.41
C GLU A 257 -16.06 -2.30 21.62
N HIS A 258 -17.31 -2.20 21.17
CA HIS A 258 -17.92 -3.21 20.31
C HIS A 258 -17.17 -3.35 18.97
N LEU A 259 -16.81 -2.22 18.34
CA LEU A 259 -16.07 -2.21 17.07
C LEU A 259 -14.68 -2.86 17.21
N THR A 260 -14.00 -2.73 18.35
CA THR A 260 -12.66 -3.34 18.55
C THR A 260 -12.65 -4.87 18.51
N LEU A 261 -13.83 -5.51 18.56
CA LEU A 261 -13.99 -6.96 18.47
C LEU A 261 -14.25 -7.46 17.03
N LEU A 262 -14.58 -6.55 16.10
CA LEU A 262 -14.87 -6.87 14.70
C LEU A 262 -13.60 -7.26 13.94
N SER A 263 -13.77 -7.91 12.78
CA SER A 263 -12.62 -8.25 11.93
C SER A 263 -12.24 -7.04 11.10
N ALA A 264 -10.98 -6.96 10.66
CA ALA A 264 -10.50 -5.86 9.83
C ALA A 264 -11.39 -5.63 8.59
N GLY A 265 -11.90 -6.71 7.95
CA GLY A 265 -12.83 -6.62 6.83
C GLY A 265 -14.21 -6.01 7.16
N GLU A 266 -14.74 -6.25 8.37
CA GLU A 266 -16.01 -5.67 8.83
C GLU A 266 -15.88 -4.20 9.24
N LEU A 267 -14.65 -3.75 9.54
CA LEU A 267 -14.34 -2.38 9.95
C LEU A 267 -14.27 -1.38 8.78
N ILE A 268 -14.06 -1.87 7.55
CA ILE A 268 -13.95 -1.05 6.32
C ILE A 268 -15.04 0.03 6.19
N PRO A 269 -16.36 -0.25 6.35
CA PRO A 269 -17.40 0.77 6.22
C PRO A 269 -17.36 1.85 7.30
N TYR A 270 -16.68 1.64 8.43
CA TYR A 270 -16.56 2.61 9.51
C TYR A 270 -15.37 3.56 9.34
N ALA A 271 -14.41 3.24 8.48
CA ALA A 271 -13.17 4.01 8.34
C ALA A 271 -13.41 5.48 7.96
N GLU A 272 -14.41 5.77 7.12
CA GLU A 272 -14.74 7.14 6.72
C GLU A 272 -15.29 7.97 7.89
N VAL A 273 -16.15 7.36 8.71
CA VAL A 273 -16.68 7.98 9.92
C VAL A 273 -15.59 8.16 10.97
N LEU A 274 -14.71 7.17 11.16
CA LEU A 274 -13.60 7.27 12.12
C LEU A 274 -12.62 8.39 11.75
N THR A 275 -12.18 8.43 10.49
CA THR A 275 -11.18 9.40 10.03
C THR A 275 -11.73 10.83 10.00
N SER A 276 -12.93 11.05 9.44
CA SER A 276 -13.52 12.39 9.32
C SER A 276 -13.73 13.10 10.65
N ASN A 277 -13.96 12.35 11.73
CA ASN A 277 -14.20 12.90 13.06
C ASN A 277 -12.94 12.96 13.95
N MET A 278 -11.75 12.59 13.45
CA MET A 278 -10.51 12.62 14.26
C MET A 278 -10.16 14.02 14.80
N ASN A 279 -10.54 15.09 14.10
CA ASN A 279 -10.33 16.46 14.59
C ASN A 279 -11.15 16.80 15.84
N LEU A 280 -12.34 16.20 15.98
CA LEU A 280 -13.20 16.42 17.15
C LEU A 280 -12.62 15.76 18.40
N LEU A 281 -11.79 14.71 18.22
CA LEU A 281 -11.09 14.04 19.31
C LEU A 281 -9.96 14.90 19.92
N LEU A 282 -9.58 15.99 19.25
CA LEU A 282 -8.58 16.97 19.73
C LEU A 282 -9.20 18.07 20.61
N GLU A 283 -10.51 18.03 20.86
CA GLU A 283 -11.17 18.97 21.76
C GLU A 283 -10.88 18.63 23.24
N ALA A 284 -10.87 19.67 24.09
CA ALA A 284 -10.64 19.49 25.52
C ALA A 284 -11.80 18.70 26.17
N GLY A 285 -11.46 17.72 27.01
CA GLY A 285 -12.42 16.92 27.77
C GLY A 285 -12.68 15.50 27.25
N VAL A 286 -12.04 15.11 26.13
CA VAL A 286 -12.15 13.73 25.60
C VAL A 286 -11.35 12.76 26.47
N PRO A 287 -11.95 11.66 26.96
CA PRO A 287 -11.26 10.68 27.80
C PRO A 287 -10.24 9.87 27.00
N ARG A 288 -9.12 9.55 27.66
CA ARG A 288 -8.00 8.78 27.06
C ARG A 288 -8.43 7.42 26.48
N GLY A 289 -9.40 6.75 27.09
CA GLY A 289 -9.91 5.46 26.61
C GLY A 289 -10.50 5.51 25.19
N ILE A 290 -11.13 6.64 24.81
CA ILE A 290 -11.64 6.84 23.45
C ILE A 290 -10.49 6.94 22.44
N LEU A 291 -9.46 7.72 22.77
CA LEU A 291 -8.27 7.88 21.91
C LEU A 291 -7.53 6.55 21.71
N GLN A 292 -7.40 5.75 22.77
CA GLN A 292 -6.79 4.42 22.70
C GLN A 292 -7.62 3.45 21.85
N ALA A 293 -8.95 3.45 22.02
CA ALA A 293 -9.84 2.63 21.21
C ALA A 293 -9.76 3.01 19.71
N VAL A 294 -9.73 4.31 19.40
CA VAL A 294 -9.57 4.82 18.04
C VAL A 294 -8.21 4.43 17.45
N ASN A 295 -7.12 4.54 18.22
CA ASN A 295 -5.80 4.07 17.77
C ASN A 295 -5.81 2.57 17.47
N LYS A 296 -6.36 1.74 18.35
CA LYS A 296 -6.48 0.29 18.13
C LYS A 296 -7.28 -0.03 16.85
N LEU A 297 -8.42 0.64 16.64
CA LEU A 297 -9.23 0.47 15.43
C LEU A 297 -8.47 0.91 14.17
N TRP A 298 -7.71 1.99 14.26
CA TRP A 298 -6.90 2.48 13.16
C TRP A 298 -5.80 1.48 12.77
N MET A 299 -5.09 0.91 13.76
CA MET A 299 -4.08 -0.14 13.53
C MET A 299 -4.69 -1.38 12.85
N VAL A 300 -5.86 -1.85 13.30
CA VAL A 300 -6.54 -2.99 12.66
C VAL A 300 -7.00 -2.65 11.23
N LEU A 301 -7.42 -1.42 10.97
CA LEU A 301 -7.75 -0.96 9.61
C LEU A 301 -6.50 -0.82 8.71
N ASN A 302 -5.34 -0.56 9.30
CA ASN A 302 -4.07 -0.41 8.60
C ASN A 302 -3.65 -1.72 7.91
N THR A 303 -4.05 -2.88 8.44
CA THR A 303 -3.72 -4.20 7.84
C THR A 303 -4.48 -4.45 6.53
N VAL A 304 -5.66 -3.85 6.34
CA VAL A 304 -6.54 -4.10 5.18
C VAL A 304 -6.53 -3.01 4.12
N MET A 305 -6.42 -1.73 4.47
CA MET A 305 -6.44 -0.65 3.48
C MET A 305 -5.55 0.56 3.84
N PRO A 306 -4.23 0.35 4.05
CA PRO A 306 -3.32 1.36 4.60
C PRO A 306 -3.29 2.64 3.76
N ARG A 307 -3.07 2.54 2.45
CA ARG A 307 -2.96 3.72 1.56
C ARG A 307 -4.19 4.62 1.59
N ARG A 308 -5.38 4.03 1.48
CA ARG A 308 -6.64 4.78 1.54
C ARG A 308 -6.83 5.41 2.92
N LEU A 309 -6.57 4.63 3.97
CA LEU A 309 -6.69 5.08 5.36
C LEU A 309 -5.77 6.27 5.64
N TRP A 310 -4.51 6.19 5.22
CA TRP A 310 -3.52 7.26 5.40
C TRP A 310 -3.93 8.55 4.70
N VAL A 311 -4.41 8.47 3.45
CA VAL A 311 -4.92 9.67 2.73
C VAL A 311 -6.11 10.28 3.47
N MET A 312 -7.01 9.45 4.01
CA MET A 312 -8.18 9.92 4.75
C MET A 312 -7.78 10.58 6.07
N THR A 313 -6.79 10.04 6.79
CA THR A 313 -6.30 10.63 8.05
C THR A 313 -5.51 11.92 7.85
N VAL A 314 -4.60 12.02 6.84
CA VAL A 314 -3.90 13.29 6.57
C VAL A 314 -4.90 14.40 6.24
N ASN A 315 -5.91 14.08 5.42
CA ASN A 315 -6.93 15.06 5.04
C ASN A 315 -7.86 15.42 6.21
N ALA A 316 -8.08 14.50 7.14
CA ALA A 316 -8.81 14.80 8.36
C ALA A 316 -8.00 15.73 9.27
N LEU A 317 -6.77 15.37 9.64
CA LEU A 317 -5.95 16.04 10.67
C LEU A 317 -5.32 17.39 10.25
N GLN A 318 -5.87 18.06 9.24
CA GLN A 318 -5.38 19.38 8.80
C GLN A 318 -5.74 20.48 9.82
N PRO A 319 -4.87 21.48 10.01
CA PRO A 319 -5.18 22.63 10.87
C PRO A 319 -6.49 23.32 10.45
N SER A 320 -7.39 23.56 11.41
CA SER A 320 -8.70 24.20 11.19
C SER A 320 -8.64 25.72 10.91
N ALA A 321 -7.48 26.22 10.47
CA ALA A 321 -7.30 27.64 10.24
C ALA A 321 -8.09 28.07 8.99
N LYS A 322 -9.09 28.94 9.18
CA LYS A 322 -9.93 29.61 8.15
C LYS A 322 -9.16 30.34 7.03
N ILE A 323 -7.83 30.25 7.01
CA ILE A 323 -6.90 31.06 6.20
C ILE A 323 -6.11 30.18 5.22
N VAL A 324 -5.89 28.90 5.50
CA VAL A 324 -5.20 27.98 4.57
C VAL A 324 -6.25 27.24 3.76
N ARG A 325 -6.17 27.35 2.42
CA ARG A 325 -6.98 26.54 1.50
C ARG A 325 -6.93 25.08 1.98
N GLN A 326 -8.06 24.51 2.37
CA GLN A 326 -8.19 23.06 2.59
C GLN A 326 -7.89 22.36 1.26
N GLN A 327 -6.64 21.98 1.08
CA GLN A 327 -6.20 21.26 -0.09
C GLN A 327 -6.37 19.79 0.23
N LYS A 328 -7.22 19.12 -0.55
CA LYS A 328 -7.36 17.67 -0.46
C LYS A 328 -6.12 17.04 -1.06
N TYR A 329 -5.27 16.48 -0.21
CA TYR A 329 -4.08 15.77 -0.64
C TYR A 329 -4.47 14.43 -1.25
N THR A 330 -3.83 14.10 -2.36
CA THR A 330 -3.94 12.80 -3.02
C THR A 330 -2.79 11.90 -2.58
N GLN A 331 -2.89 10.60 -2.88
CA GLN A 331 -1.79 9.66 -2.65
C GLN A 331 -0.49 10.13 -3.32
N ASN A 332 -0.57 10.74 -4.51
CA ASN A 332 0.61 11.18 -5.24
C ASN A 332 1.33 12.33 -4.53
N ASP A 333 0.57 13.29 -4.01
CA ASP A 333 1.13 14.43 -3.29
C ASP A 333 1.91 13.97 -2.03
N LEU A 334 1.36 13.00 -1.30
CA LEU A 334 1.98 12.43 -0.09
C LEU A 334 3.17 11.52 -0.39
N MET A 335 3.20 10.86 -1.54
CA MET A 335 4.37 10.08 -1.97
C MET A 335 5.52 10.98 -2.43
N ILE A 336 5.23 12.16 -2.97
CA ILE A 336 6.24 13.13 -3.40
C ILE A 336 6.84 13.88 -2.22
N ASP A 337 6.00 14.34 -1.28
CA ASP A 337 6.42 15.04 -0.07
C ASP A 337 5.83 14.39 1.20
N PRO A 338 6.54 13.41 1.80
CA PRO A 338 6.12 12.78 3.05
C PRO A 338 6.01 13.73 4.24
N LEU A 339 6.70 14.88 4.21
CA LEU A 339 6.72 15.84 5.32
C LEU A 339 5.36 16.55 5.48
N ILE A 340 4.46 16.46 4.50
CA ILE A 340 3.07 16.93 4.61
C ILE A 340 2.37 16.30 5.81
N VAL A 341 2.70 15.04 6.15
CA VAL A 341 2.11 14.30 7.28
C VAL A 341 2.39 15.02 8.61
N LEU A 342 3.53 15.69 8.75
CA LEU A 342 3.93 16.44 9.94
C LEU A 342 3.32 17.84 10.01
N ARG A 343 2.69 18.35 8.94
CA ARG A 343 2.00 19.65 8.91
C ARG A 343 0.56 19.57 9.43
N CYS A 344 0.30 18.64 10.35
CA CYS A 344 -1.01 18.41 10.96
C CYS A 344 -1.34 19.49 12.02
N ASP A 345 -2.56 19.45 12.56
CA ASP A 345 -2.95 20.32 13.68
C ASP A 345 -2.00 20.11 14.89
N GLN A 346 -1.38 21.19 15.38
CA GLN A 346 -0.40 21.16 16.45
C GLN A 346 -0.90 20.45 17.73
N ARG A 347 -2.22 20.42 17.97
CA ARG A 347 -2.81 19.71 19.11
C ARG A 347 -2.55 18.19 19.07
N VAL A 348 -2.33 17.62 17.88
CA VAL A 348 -1.96 16.21 17.72
C VAL A 348 -0.63 15.90 18.41
N HIS A 349 0.30 16.86 18.44
CA HIS A 349 1.62 16.72 19.06
C HIS A 349 1.58 16.53 20.59
N ARG A 350 0.41 16.66 21.20
CA ARG A 350 0.16 16.41 22.64
C ARG A 350 -0.89 15.32 22.88
N SER A 351 -1.24 14.57 21.84
CA SER A 351 -2.12 13.40 21.92
C SER A 351 -1.33 12.14 21.52
N PRO A 352 -0.78 11.39 22.48
CA PRO A 352 0.08 10.24 22.18
C PRO A 352 -0.55 9.20 21.22
N PRO A 353 -1.84 8.81 21.35
CA PRO A 353 -2.43 7.82 20.44
C PRO A 353 -2.58 8.34 19.00
N LEU A 354 -2.79 9.65 18.81
CA LEU A 354 -2.86 10.23 17.46
C LEU A 354 -1.45 10.51 16.90
N MET A 355 -0.50 10.88 17.75
CA MET A 355 0.89 11.01 17.37
C MET A 355 1.46 9.67 16.90
N ASP A 356 1.13 8.58 17.58
CA ASP A 356 1.49 7.21 17.17
C ASP A 356 1.03 6.91 15.73
N ILE A 357 -0.22 7.23 15.39
CA ILE A 357 -0.76 7.11 14.03
C ILE A 357 0.05 7.95 13.01
N ILE A 358 0.35 9.21 13.35
CA ILE A 358 1.12 10.11 12.49
C ILE A 358 2.53 9.56 12.24
N LEU A 359 3.19 9.02 13.26
CA LEU A 359 4.52 8.42 13.15
C LEU A 359 4.52 7.16 12.27
N HIS A 360 3.51 6.30 12.40
CA HIS A 360 3.33 5.13 11.53
C HIS A 360 3.16 5.56 10.06
N MET A 361 2.29 6.54 9.81
CA MET A 361 2.07 7.08 8.47
C MET A 361 3.32 7.72 7.88
N LEU A 362 4.07 8.50 8.68
CA LEU A 362 5.31 9.13 8.26
C LEU A 362 6.32 8.08 7.80
N ASN A 363 6.54 7.02 8.60
CA ASN A 363 7.44 5.94 8.23
C ASN A 363 7.02 5.27 6.91
N GLY A 364 5.73 4.96 6.78
CA GLY A 364 5.16 4.42 5.55
C GLY A 364 5.38 5.31 4.33
N TYR A 365 5.14 6.62 4.44
CA TYR A 365 5.34 7.55 3.33
C TYR A 365 6.81 7.83 3.01
N LEU A 366 7.72 7.83 4.00
CA LEU A 366 9.16 7.91 3.73
C LEU A 366 9.63 6.72 2.90
N LEU A 367 9.18 5.50 3.23
CA LEU A 367 9.45 4.30 2.44
C LEU A 367 8.77 4.34 1.06
N ALA A 368 7.55 4.90 0.97
CA ALA A 368 6.83 5.05 -0.29
C ALA A 368 7.53 6.03 -1.23
N SER A 369 7.99 7.17 -0.71
CA SER A 369 8.78 8.18 -1.44
C SER A 369 10.08 7.58 -1.98
N LYS A 370 10.81 6.80 -1.16
CA LYS A 370 12.01 6.05 -1.59
C LYS A 370 11.71 5.11 -2.76
N ALA A 371 10.65 4.32 -2.67
CA ALA A 371 10.23 3.41 -3.74
C ALA A 371 9.82 4.18 -5.02
N TYR A 372 9.05 5.25 -4.86
CA TYR A 372 8.60 6.11 -5.95
C TYR A 372 9.76 6.75 -6.71
N LEU A 373 10.72 7.37 -6.01
CA LEU A 373 11.90 7.98 -6.63
C LEU A 373 12.79 6.95 -7.33
N ASN A 374 12.91 5.74 -6.77
CA ASN A 374 13.63 4.64 -7.41
C ASN A 374 12.97 4.18 -8.71
N ALA A 375 11.64 4.10 -8.76
CA ALA A 375 10.90 3.76 -9.97
C ALA A 375 11.01 4.90 -11.02
N HIS A 376 10.76 6.14 -10.60
CA HIS A 376 10.82 7.32 -11.47
C HIS A 376 12.20 7.53 -12.10
N LEU A 377 13.28 7.24 -11.36
CA LEU A 377 14.64 7.34 -11.91
C LEU A 377 14.88 6.31 -13.02
N LYS A 378 14.39 5.08 -12.87
CA LYS A 378 14.50 4.03 -13.91
C LYS A 378 13.74 4.42 -15.18
N GLU A 379 12.58 5.05 -15.04
CA GLU A 379 11.80 5.57 -16.17
C GLU A 379 12.49 6.75 -16.88
N THR A 380 13.16 7.62 -16.12
CA THR A 380 13.76 8.87 -16.66
C THR A 380 15.18 8.69 -17.20
N ALA A 381 15.97 7.76 -16.65
CA ALA A 381 17.39 7.55 -16.99
C ALA A 381 17.67 7.28 -18.49
N GLU A 382 16.64 6.94 -19.28
CA GLU A 382 16.78 6.66 -20.71
C GLU A 382 16.39 7.83 -21.62
N GLN A 383 15.72 8.88 -21.12
CA GLN A 383 15.46 10.09 -21.92
C GLN A 383 16.76 10.83 -22.27
N ASP A 384 17.77 10.72 -21.40
CA ASP A 384 19.10 11.33 -21.60
C ASP A 384 20.01 10.51 -22.54
N ILE A 385 19.69 9.24 -22.84
CA ILE A 385 20.47 8.36 -23.75
C ILE A 385 20.03 8.53 -25.22
N ARG A 386 19.31 9.61 -25.57
CA ARG A 386 19.27 10.08 -26.95
C ARG A 386 20.51 10.94 -27.17
N PRO A 387 21.54 10.47 -27.90
CA PRO A 387 22.73 11.28 -28.13
C PRO A 387 22.32 12.50 -28.95
N SER A 388 22.38 13.67 -28.33
CA SER A 388 22.61 14.92 -29.06
C SER A 388 23.97 14.78 -29.75
N GLN A 389 23.99 14.14 -30.92
CA GLN A 389 25.06 14.35 -31.89
C GLN A 389 24.98 15.81 -32.31
N ASN A 390 25.66 16.67 -31.57
CA ASN A 390 26.28 17.93 -31.99
C ASN A 390 26.58 18.77 -30.73
N ASN A 391 27.77 18.63 -30.17
CA ASN A 391 28.78 19.69 -30.25
C ASN A 391 30.01 19.34 -29.43
N ALA A 392 31.15 19.66 -30.03
CA ALA A 392 32.45 19.62 -29.40
C ALA A 392 32.62 20.75 -28.36
N MET A 393 33.54 20.51 -27.43
CA MET A 393 34.30 21.47 -26.60
C MET A 393 33.85 21.66 -25.15
N GLY A 394 34.76 21.36 -24.21
CA GLY A 394 34.75 21.88 -22.84
C GLY A 394 34.91 20.81 -21.74
N PRO A 395 35.98 20.84 -20.91
CA PRO A 395 36.17 19.92 -19.79
C PRO A 395 35.65 20.55 -18.49
N GLU A 396 34.57 20.09 -17.85
CA GLU A 396 34.15 20.67 -16.56
C GLU A 396 33.11 19.87 -15.76
N ALA A 397 33.38 19.73 -14.45
CA ALA A 397 32.59 19.19 -13.33
C ALA A 397 32.41 17.66 -13.22
N PRO A 398 32.49 17.08 -11.99
CA PRO A 398 31.91 15.77 -11.76
C PRO A 398 30.40 15.94 -11.91
N GLU A 399 29.83 15.46 -13.02
CA GLU A 399 28.38 15.40 -13.17
C GLU A 399 27.84 14.55 -12.03
N VAL A 400 27.28 15.22 -11.01
CA VAL A 400 26.57 14.55 -9.91
C VAL A 400 25.50 13.70 -10.56
N THR A 401 25.67 12.38 -10.47
CA THR A 401 24.79 11.47 -11.19
C THR A 401 23.36 11.65 -10.66
N ARG A 402 22.35 11.45 -11.50
CA ARG A 402 20.94 11.55 -11.05
C ARG A 402 20.66 10.63 -9.84
N GLU A 403 21.43 9.55 -9.72
CA GLU A 403 21.43 8.65 -8.58
C GLU A 403 22.03 9.26 -7.31
N GLU A 404 23.13 10.01 -7.41
CA GLU A 404 23.67 10.80 -6.30
C GLU A 404 22.70 11.89 -5.84
N LEU A 405 22.07 12.61 -6.78
CA LEU A 405 21.03 13.61 -6.45
C LEU A 405 19.84 12.98 -5.73
N LYS A 406 19.38 11.82 -6.19
CA LYS A 406 18.32 11.05 -5.54
C LYS A 406 18.71 10.66 -4.12
N ASN A 407 19.91 10.11 -3.93
CA ASN A 407 20.40 9.70 -2.62
C ASN A 407 20.56 10.90 -1.66
N ALA A 408 21.06 12.03 -2.16
CA ALA A 408 21.17 13.27 -1.39
C ALA A 408 19.79 13.82 -1.00
N LEU A 409 18.82 13.81 -1.92
CA LEU A 409 17.44 14.23 -1.64
C LEU A 409 16.78 13.36 -0.57
N LEU A 410 16.93 12.03 -0.68
CA LEU A 410 16.40 11.08 0.31
C LEU A 410 17.03 11.28 1.69
N ALA A 411 18.35 11.44 1.75
CA ALA A 411 19.04 11.70 3.02
C ALA A 411 18.61 13.04 3.63
N ALA A 412 18.47 14.09 2.83
CA ALA A 412 17.98 15.39 3.29
C ALA A 412 16.52 15.32 3.78
N GLN A 413 15.67 14.55 3.10
CA GLN A 413 14.28 14.33 3.50
C GLN A 413 14.19 13.60 4.84
N ASP A 414 14.96 12.52 5.02
CA ASP A 414 15.00 11.76 6.27
C ASP A 414 15.55 12.61 7.42
N SER A 415 16.61 13.38 7.19
CA SER A 415 17.15 14.33 8.19
C SER A 415 16.17 15.43 8.55
N ALA A 416 15.45 16.01 7.57
CA ALA A 416 14.43 17.01 7.83
C ALA A 416 13.26 16.43 8.65
N ALA A 417 12.84 15.19 8.36
CA ALA A 417 11.84 14.49 9.16
C ALA A 417 12.32 14.33 10.61
N VAL A 418 13.55 13.86 10.82
CA VAL A 418 14.14 13.72 12.16
C VAL A 418 14.18 15.07 12.89
N GLN A 419 14.61 16.14 12.23
CA GLN A 419 14.71 17.46 12.83
C GLN A 419 13.33 17.99 13.27
N ILE A 420 12.31 17.87 12.42
CA ILE A 420 10.94 18.27 12.76
C ILE A 420 10.44 17.45 13.96
N LEU A 421 10.70 16.14 13.98
CA LEU A 421 10.32 15.28 15.11
C LEU A 421 11.02 15.68 16.42
N LEU A 422 12.30 16.04 16.37
CA LEU A 422 13.03 16.56 17.53
C LEU A 422 12.48 17.91 18.01
N GLU A 423 12.06 18.78 17.09
CA GLU A 423 11.41 20.04 17.43
C GLU A 423 10.04 19.83 18.10
N ILE A 424 9.29 18.80 17.70
CA ILE A 424 8.02 18.42 18.34
C ILE A 424 8.21 17.99 19.80
N CYS A 425 9.37 17.40 20.13
CA CYS A 425 9.73 17.01 21.50
C CYS A 425 9.95 18.19 22.45
N LEU A 426 10.07 19.42 21.94
CA LEU A 426 10.25 20.61 22.76
C LEU A 426 8.95 20.95 23.53
N PRO A 427 9.05 21.35 24.81
CA PRO A 427 7.89 21.81 25.56
C PRO A 427 7.39 23.14 24.98
N THR A 428 6.07 23.32 24.97
CA THR A 428 5.43 24.57 24.56
C THR A 428 5.67 25.68 25.59
N GLU A 429 5.51 26.94 25.18
CA GLU A 429 5.63 28.08 26.10
C GLU A 429 4.59 28.03 27.24
N GLU A 430 3.43 27.41 27.01
CA GLU A 430 2.39 27.18 28.03
C GLU A 430 2.83 26.12 29.06
N GLU A 431 3.49 25.05 28.61
CA GLU A 431 4.02 23.98 29.47
C GLU A 431 5.21 24.47 30.32
N LYS A 432 6.11 25.29 29.72
CA LYS A 432 7.20 25.95 30.45
C LYS A 432 6.69 26.96 31.49
N GLY A 433 5.58 27.63 31.19
CA GLY A 433 4.93 28.56 32.12
C GLY A 433 4.25 27.84 33.28
N GLN A 434 3.66 26.66 33.05
CA GLN A 434 3.04 25.85 34.11
C GLN A 434 4.07 25.24 35.05
N SER A 435 5.22 24.77 34.55
CA SER A 435 6.32 24.32 35.42
C SER A 435 6.93 25.47 36.22
N SER A 436 7.05 26.66 35.64
CA SER A 436 7.53 27.86 36.36
C SER A 436 6.52 28.38 37.38
N ALA A 437 5.22 28.33 37.09
CA ALA A 437 4.17 28.78 38.01
C ALA A 437 3.94 27.79 39.16
N ALA A 438 4.11 26.49 38.92
CA ALA A 438 4.16 25.48 39.97
C ALA A 438 5.38 25.71 40.90
N ALA A 439 6.56 25.95 40.33
CA ALA A 439 7.77 26.28 41.09
C ALA A 439 7.64 27.60 41.89
N ASP A 440 6.98 28.63 41.34
CA ASP A 440 6.74 29.90 42.03
C ASP A 440 5.67 29.80 43.13
N LEU A 441 4.63 28.97 42.95
CA LEU A 441 3.62 28.70 43.99
C LEU A 441 4.16 27.87 45.15
N LEU A 442 5.09 26.96 44.89
CA LEU A 442 5.80 26.20 45.93
C LEU A 442 6.79 27.08 46.71
N ARG A 443 7.43 28.05 46.05
CA ARG A 443 8.29 29.04 46.70
C ARG A 443 7.56 29.96 47.67
N ASP A 444 6.31 30.31 47.40
CA ASP A 444 5.55 31.25 48.25
C ASP A 444 5.05 30.62 49.56
N VAL A 445 5.15 29.29 49.71
CA VAL A 445 4.77 28.55 50.93
C VAL A 445 5.96 28.25 51.84
N GLN A 446 7.21 28.36 51.36
CA GLN A 446 8.39 27.97 52.14
C GLN A 446 9.22 29.14 52.70
N SER A 447 9.42 29.12 54.02
CA SER A 447 10.50 29.81 54.73
C SER A 447 10.97 28.93 55.89
N PRO A 448 12.21 29.05 56.41
CA PRO A 448 13.55 29.13 55.79
C PRO A 448 14.20 27.70 55.71
N PRO A 449 15.49 27.51 55.35
CA PRO A 449 15.97 26.30 54.69
C PRO A 449 16.24 25.13 55.65
N SER A 450 15.59 23.99 55.39
CA SER A 450 15.98 22.66 55.86
C SER A 450 16.56 21.84 54.68
N PRO A 451 17.44 20.85 54.94
CA PRO A 451 18.16 20.13 53.89
C PRO A 451 17.27 19.06 53.23
N GLN A 452 16.21 19.49 52.53
CA GLN A 452 15.27 18.63 51.79
C GLN A 452 15.22 18.93 50.29
N GLY A 453 16.17 19.70 49.75
CA GLY A 453 16.20 20.05 48.33
C GLY A 453 16.41 18.88 47.36
N ALA A 454 16.68 17.66 47.84
CA ALA A 454 16.80 16.47 46.97
C ALA A 454 15.47 15.73 46.78
N GLU A 455 14.54 15.79 47.74
CA GLU A 455 13.23 15.13 47.63
C GLU A 455 12.25 15.98 46.80
N GLU A 456 12.37 17.32 46.86
CA GLU A 456 11.52 18.25 46.10
C GLU A 456 11.91 18.36 44.61
N GLU A 457 13.21 18.23 44.28
CA GLU A 457 13.67 18.12 42.88
C GLU A 457 13.23 16.79 42.23
N GLU A 458 13.19 15.69 42.99
CA GLU A 458 12.70 14.39 42.51
C GLU A 458 11.18 14.41 42.21
N GLU A 459 10.35 15.05 43.06
CA GLU A 459 8.90 15.15 42.82
C GLU A 459 8.54 16.06 41.62
N GLU A 460 9.26 17.18 41.41
CA GLU A 460 9.08 18.03 40.22
C GLU A 460 9.53 17.34 38.92
N GLU A 461 10.61 16.53 38.98
CA GLU A 461 11.01 15.66 37.87
C GLU A 461 9.95 14.57 37.60
N GLU A 462 9.36 13.98 38.64
CA GLU A 462 8.31 12.96 38.52
C GLU A 462 7.01 13.49 37.88
N GLU A 463 6.55 14.70 38.21
CA GLU A 463 5.40 15.32 37.54
C GLU A 463 5.70 15.70 36.08
N SER A 464 6.92 16.14 35.78
CA SER A 464 7.42 16.34 34.41
C SER A 464 7.43 15.03 33.61
N LEU A 465 7.63 13.89 34.27
CA LEU A 465 7.61 12.55 33.68
C LEU A 465 6.18 12.03 33.39
N LEU A 466 5.16 12.49 34.11
CA LEU A 466 3.76 12.02 33.99
C LEU A 466 2.91 12.89 33.05
N CYS A 467 3.46 13.27 31.90
CA CYS A 467 2.76 14.09 30.91
C CYS A 467 2.62 13.42 29.53
N ASN A 468 1.63 13.85 28.75
CA ASN A 468 1.47 13.41 27.35
C ASN A 468 2.71 13.72 26.51
N LEU A 469 3.43 14.80 26.82
CA LEU A 469 4.68 15.14 26.14
C LEU A 469 5.73 14.03 26.32
N ARG A 470 5.83 13.44 27.51
CA ARG A 470 6.77 12.34 27.76
C ARG A 470 6.47 11.11 26.92
N GLU A 471 5.19 10.71 26.83
CA GLU A 471 4.79 9.61 25.96
C GLU A 471 5.10 9.91 24.48
N VAL A 472 4.83 11.13 24.01
CA VAL A 472 5.15 11.56 22.65
C VAL A 472 6.66 11.50 22.40
N GLN A 473 7.48 12.00 23.33
CA GLN A 473 8.94 11.88 23.24
C GLN A 473 9.39 10.43 23.13
N CYS A 474 8.82 9.52 23.94
CA CYS A 474 9.12 8.10 23.86
C CYS A 474 8.77 7.51 22.48
N LEU A 475 7.57 7.80 21.95
CA LEU A 475 7.14 7.34 20.63
C LEU A 475 8.06 7.85 19.50
N ILE A 476 8.42 9.15 19.55
CA ILE A 476 9.37 9.75 18.60
C ILE A 476 10.73 9.06 18.71
N CYS A 477 11.27 8.89 19.92
CA CYS A 477 12.53 8.20 20.15
C CYS A 477 12.50 6.76 19.64
N CYS A 478 11.38 6.04 19.81
CA CYS A 478 11.20 4.70 19.23
C CYS A 478 11.28 4.75 17.69
N LEU A 479 10.60 5.68 17.03
CA LEU A 479 10.69 5.82 15.57
C LEU A 479 12.12 6.19 15.13
N LEU A 480 12.76 7.16 15.78
CA LEU A 480 14.14 7.55 15.47
C LEU A 480 15.10 6.37 15.62
N HIS A 481 14.94 5.58 16.68
CA HIS A 481 15.71 4.36 16.88
C HIS A 481 15.53 3.37 15.71
N GLN A 482 14.29 3.15 15.25
CA GLN A 482 14.03 2.31 14.07
C GLN A 482 14.66 2.89 12.79
N MET A 483 14.56 4.22 12.58
CA MET A 483 15.18 4.89 11.43
C MET A 483 16.71 4.72 11.44
N TYR A 484 17.34 4.79 12.62
CA TYR A 484 18.77 4.64 12.79
C TYR A 484 19.26 3.20 12.64
N ILE A 485 18.44 2.22 13.02
CA ILE A 485 18.68 0.80 12.71
C ILE A 485 18.59 0.58 11.19
N ALA A 486 17.61 1.19 10.52
CA ALA A 486 17.40 1.02 9.09
C ALA A 486 18.49 1.69 8.23
N ASP A 487 18.93 2.90 8.59
CA ASP A 487 20.07 3.58 7.94
C ASP A 487 20.92 4.36 8.96
N PRO A 488 22.13 3.86 9.30
CA PRO A 488 23.00 4.50 10.28
C PRO A 488 23.63 5.80 9.78
N ASN A 489 23.53 6.13 8.48
CA ASN A 489 24.09 7.38 7.96
C ASN A 489 23.23 8.59 8.33
N ILE A 490 21.93 8.40 8.56
CA ILE A 490 21.01 9.47 8.98
C ILE A 490 21.48 10.08 10.30
N VAL A 491 21.90 9.24 11.26
CA VAL A 491 22.45 9.68 12.57
C VAL A 491 23.60 10.65 12.39
N LYS A 492 24.56 10.30 11.52
CA LYS A 492 25.71 11.15 11.24
C LYS A 492 25.25 12.46 10.64
N LEU A 493 24.39 12.41 9.62
CA LEU A 493 23.94 13.60 8.91
C LEU A 493 23.20 14.57 9.85
N VAL A 494 22.32 14.06 10.71
CA VAL A 494 21.60 14.86 11.71
C VAL A 494 22.55 15.43 12.76
N HIS A 495 23.59 14.71 13.19
CA HIS A 495 24.61 15.26 14.11
C HIS A 495 25.53 16.30 13.47
N PHE A 496 25.71 16.26 12.15
CA PHE A 496 26.50 17.25 11.42
C PHE A 496 25.73 18.54 11.13
N GLN A 497 24.40 18.46 11.10
CA GLN A 497 23.48 19.59 10.98
C GLN A 497 23.29 20.26 12.34
#